data_AF-A0A2V6MDC0-F1
#
_entry.id   AF-A0A2V6MDC0-F1
#
_cell.length_a   1.000
_cell.length_b   1.000
_cell.length_c   1.000
_cell.angle_alpha   90.00
_cell.angle_beta   90.00
_cell.angle_gamma   90.00
#
_symmetry.space_group_name_H-M   'P 1'
#
loop_
_entity.id
_entity.type
_entity.pdbx_description
1 polymer ?
#
loop_
_entity_poly.entity_id
_entity_poly.type
_entity_poly.pdbx_seq_one_letter_code
_entity_poly.pdbx_strand_id
1 'polypeptide(L)'
;MEEQKIPTRVDIPDSDKWDLTLLFTDVGKWQEDVAWITATYPKTIEWKGHVGESAQTLAAVLEFEKQLDLKIERVYHFASLQLAEDSANNDYLARVGQLQNLMTKVAETSAFVVPEIQAIDHARWEKFVADPALKDWKIPLHKIRRMRPHVLSEREERLLALGAAALDGYDDAFSQLTNVDMKFGVLIDADGREKPLTQST
;
A
#
# COMPACT_ATOMS: atom_id res chain seq x y z
N MET A 1 12.34 29.00 -38.51
CA MET A 1 12.20 27.67 -37.89
C MET A 1 11.02 27.77 -36.96
N GLU A 2 9.96 27.00 -37.20
CA GLU A 2 8.88 26.90 -36.21
C GLU A 2 9.46 26.33 -34.91
N GLU A 3 9.23 27.02 -33.80
CA GLU A 3 9.56 26.51 -32.48
C GLU A 3 8.77 25.24 -32.23
N GLN A 4 9.47 24.12 -32.06
CA GLN A 4 8.87 22.83 -31.76
C GLN A 4 8.38 22.85 -30.30
N LYS A 5 7.11 23.21 -30.11
CA LYS A 5 6.47 23.29 -28.79
C LYS A 5 6.17 21.89 -28.28
N ILE A 6 6.56 21.60 -27.04
CA ILE A 6 6.18 20.36 -26.36
C ILE A 6 4.64 20.38 -26.16
N PRO A 7 3.90 19.39 -26.68
CA PRO A 7 2.44 19.35 -26.55
C PRO A 7 2.03 19.18 -25.09
N THR A 8 0.92 19.81 -24.69
CA THR A 8 0.29 19.56 -23.39
C THR A 8 -0.59 18.31 -23.47
N ARG A 9 -1.00 17.78 -22.31
CA ARG A 9 -1.87 16.59 -22.25
C ARG A 9 -3.16 16.73 -23.08
N VAL A 10 -3.72 17.94 -23.14
CA VAL A 10 -4.93 18.27 -23.90
C VAL A 10 -4.69 18.24 -25.42
N ASP A 11 -3.46 18.55 -25.85
CA ASP A 11 -3.09 18.59 -27.27
C ASP A 11 -2.86 17.19 -27.87
N ILE A 12 -2.79 16.15 -27.05
CA ILE A 12 -2.58 14.76 -27.49
C ILE A 12 -3.88 14.19 -28.10
N PRO A 13 -3.84 13.48 -29.25
CA PRO A 13 -5.00 12.79 -29.80
C PRO A 13 -5.53 11.70 -28.88
N ASP A 14 -6.85 11.51 -28.82
CA ASP A 14 -7.46 10.49 -27.95
C ASP A 14 -7.03 9.05 -28.28
N SER A 15 -6.64 8.77 -29.53
CA SER A 15 -6.07 7.46 -29.94
C SER A 15 -4.78 7.10 -29.21
N ASP A 16 -4.07 8.11 -28.70
CA ASP A 16 -2.78 7.95 -28.03
C ASP A 16 -2.93 8.08 -26.50
N LYS A 17 -4.17 8.08 -26.01
CA LYS A 17 -4.53 8.12 -24.59
C LYS A 17 -5.03 6.75 -24.15
N TRP A 18 -4.76 6.38 -22.89
CA TRP A 18 -5.53 5.31 -22.27
C TRP A 18 -7.00 5.76 -22.07
N ASP A 19 -7.90 4.78 -22.03
CA ASP A 19 -9.33 5.02 -21.82
C ASP A 19 -9.72 4.79 -20.36
N LEU A 20 -9.87 5.88 -19.59
CA LEU A 20 -10.32 5.81 -18.19
C LEU A 20 -11.82 5.59 -18.04
N THR A 21 -12.60 5.62 -19.12
CA THR A 21 -14.05 5.36 -19.06
C THR A 21 -14.37 3.92 -18.64
N LEU A 22 -13.42 3.01 -18.85
CA LEU A 22 -13.46 1.63 -18.35
C LEU A 22 -13.44 1.55 -16.82
N LEU A 23 -12.84 2.53 -16.14
CA LEU A 23 -12.88 2.66 -14.69
C LEU A 23 -14.10 3.47 -14.26
N PHE A 24 -14.30 4.67 -14.80
CA PHE A 24 -15.49 5.48 -14.52
C PHE A 24 -15.88 6.28 -15.75
N THR A 25 -17.17 6.24 -16.12
CA THR A 25 -17.70 6.99 -17.27
C THR A 25 -17.44 8.48 -17.16
N ASP A 26 -17.46 8.99 -15.92
CA ASP A 26 -17.23 10.38 -15.60
C ASP A 26 -16.85 10.55 -14.12
N VAL A 27 -16.49 11.79 -13.80
CA VAL A 27 -16.14 12.24 -12.46
C VAL A 27 -17.27 12.07 -11.44
N GLY A 28 -18.52 12.21 -11.86
CA GLY A 28 -19.69 12.04 -10.99
C GLY A 28 -19.81 10.60 -10.50
N LYS A 29 -19.62 9.62 -11.38
CA LYS A 29 -19.58 8.19 -10.98
C LYS A 29 -18.43 7.87 -10.03
N TRP A 30 -17.27 8.49 -10.24
CA TRP A 30 -16.18 8.40 -9.29
C TRP A 30 -16.56 8.99 -7.92
N GLN A 31 -17.22 10.15 -7.89
CA GLN A 31 -17.69 10.80 -6.65
C GLN A 31 -18.75 9.97 -5.91
N GLU A 32 -19.65 9.29 -6.63
CA GLU A 32 -20.63 8.38 -6.05
C GLU A 32 -19.94 7.25 -5.26
N ASP A 33 -18.92 6.62 -5.85
CA ASP A 33 -18.17 5.54 -5.18
C ASP A 33 -17.35 6.06 -3.99
N VAL A 34 -16.73 7.25 -4.10
CA VAL A 34 -16.04 7.90 -2.97
C VAL A 34 -17.01 8.21 -1.82
N ALA A 35 -18.21 8.70 -2.13
CA ALA A 35 -19.24 8.98 -1.13
C ALA A 35 -19.72 7.69 -0.45
N TRP A 36 -19.91 6.61 -1.23
CA TRP A 36 -20.26 5.31 -0.70
C TRP A 36 -19.19 4.77 0.26
N ILE A 37 -17.90 4.85 -0.11
CA ILE A 37 -16.78 4.42 0.76
C ILE A 37 -16.81 5.23 2.05
N THR A 38 -16.93 6.56 1.94
CA THR A 38 -16.96 7.49 3.08
C THR A 38 -18.08 7.18 4.06
N ALA A 39 -19.26 6.79 3.57
CA ALA A 39 -20.40 6.42 4.40
C ALA A 39 -20.31 4.99 4.96
N THR A 40 -19.54 4.10 4.32
CA THR A 40 -19.55 2.67 4.61
C THR A 40 -18.42 2.26 5.54
N TYR A 41 -17.19 2.76 5.35
CA TYR A 41 -16.05 2.36 6.18
C TYR A 41 -16.24 2.52 7.70
N PRO A 42 -17.00 3.50 8.23
CA PRO A 42 -17.18 3.63 9.68
C PRO A 42 -17.88 2.43 10.30
N LYS A 43 -18.67 1.67 9.52
CA LYS A 43 -19.37 0.47 9.98
C LYS A 43 -18.41 -0.66 10.37
N THR A 44 -17.14 -0.62 9.90
CA THR A 44 -16.12 -1.58 10.34
C THR A 44 -16.03 -1.63 11.87
N ILE A 45 -16.26 -0.51 12.56
CA ILE A 45 -16.16 -0.43 14.02
C ILE A 45 -17.15 -1.36 14.75
N GLU A 46 -18.25 -1.75 14.11
CA GLU A 46 -19.27 -2.62 14.69
C GLU A 46 -18.73 -4.02 15.01
N TRP A 47 -17.64 -4.45 14.36
CA TRP A 47 -16.99 -5.74 14.62
C TRP A 47 -15.85 -5.68 15.64
N LYS A 48 -15.53 -4.50 16.18
CA LYS A 48 -14.42 -4.34 17.14
C LYS A 48 -14.69 -5.12 18.43
N GLY A 49 -13.76 -6.00 18.78
CA GLY A 49 -13.86 -6.94 19.90
C GLY A 49 -14.56 -8.26 19.55
N HIS A 50 -15.13 -8.37 18.35
CA HIS A 50 -16.00 -9.47 17.95
C HIS A 50 -15.44 -10.29 16.76
N VAL A 51 -14.31 -9.89 16.16
CA VAL A 51 -13.75 -10.53 14.95
C VAL A 51 -13.49 -12.04 15.16
N GLY A 52 -13.03 -12.40 16.36
CA GLY A 52 -12.68 -13.77 16.73
C GLY A 52 -13.81 -14.62 17.35
N GLU A 53 -15.06 -14.16 17.36
CA GLU A 53 -16.16 -14.86 18.04
C GLU A 53 -16.54 -16.19 17.36
N SER A 54 -16.63 -16.16 16.02
CA SER A 54 -16.98 -17.32 15.19
C SER A 54 -16.35 -17.23 13.80
N ALA A 55 -16.28 -18.36 13.09
CA ALA A 55 -15.82 -18.38 11.71
C ALA A 55 -16.73 -17.56 10.78
N GLN A 56 -18.02 -17.51 11.09
CA GLN A 56 -19.03 -16.76 10.34
C GLN A 56 -18.85 -15.24 10.54
N THR A 57 -18.56 -14.81 11.77
CA THR A 57 -18.25 -13.40 12.07
C THR A 57 -16.97 -12.99 11.32
N LEU A 58 -15.91 -13.79 11.40
CA LEU A 58 -14.66 -13.54 10.68
C LEU A 58 -14.88 -13.48 9.16
N ALA A 59 -15.67 -14.40 8.60
CA ALA A 59 -16.01 -14.38 7.18
C ALA A 59 -16.75 -13.09 6.76
N ALA A 60 -17.68 -12.63 7.61
CA ALA A 60 -18.43 -11.39 7.35
C ALA A 60 -17.53 -10.15 7.37
N VAL A 61 -16.58 -10.07 8.32
CA VAL A 61 -15.58 -8.98 8.37
C VAL A 61 -14.73 -8.96 7.10
N LEU A 62 -14.18 -10.12 6.71
CA LEU A 62 -13.30 -10.21 5.54
C LEU A 62 -14.04 -9.89 4.24
N GLU A 63 -15.30 -10.32 4.10
CA GLU A 63 -16.11 -9.99 2.92
C GLU A 63 -16.45 -8.49 2.89
N PHE A 64 -16.70 -7.88 4.04
CA PHE A 64 -16.92 -6.44 4.14
C PHE A 64 -15.66 -5.64 3.76
N GLU A 65 -14.49 -6.02 4.30
CA GLU A 65 -13.20 -5.39 3.94
C GLU A 65 -12.94 -5.52 2.43
N LYS A 66 -13.12 -6.70 1.84
CA LYS A 66 -12.97 -6.90 0.40
C LYS A 66 -13.90 -6.01 -0.43
N GLN A 67 -15.15 -5.82 -0.01
CA GLN A 67 -16.09 -4.95 -0.74
C GLN A 67 -15.65 -3.48 -0.71
N LEU A 68 -15.13 -3.02 0.42
CA LEU A 68 -14.51 -1.69 0.55
C LEU A 68 -13.26 -1.60 -0.32
N ASP A 69 -12.34 -2.55 -0.20
CA ASP A 69 -11.06 -2.56 -0.88
C ASP A 69 -11.22 -2.54 -2.40
N LEU A 70 -12.14 -3.32 -2.96
CA LEU A 70 -12.41 -3.32 -4.40
C LEU A 70 -12.84 -1.93 -4.92
N LYS A 71 -13.63 -1.20 -4.13
CA LYS A 71 -14.06 0.17 -4.49
C LYS A 71 -12.94 1.17 -4.27
N ILE A 72 -12.21 1.08 -3.17
CA ILE A 72 -11.03 1.91 -2.86
C ILE A 72 -9.99 1.76 -3.97
N GLU A 73 -9.68 0.53 -4.37
CA GLU A 73 -8.74 0.22 -5.44
C GLU A 73 -9.16 0.89 -6.74
N ARG A 74 -10.45 0.76 -7.13
CA ARG A 74 -10.97 1.37 -8.36
C ARG A 74 -10.89 2.90 -8.33
N VAL A 75 -11.34 3.56 -7.26
CA VAL A 75 -11.29 5.04 -7.16
C VAL A 75 -9.85 5.55 -7.11
N TYR A 76 -8.95 4.81 -6.46
CA TYR A 76 -7.53 5.14 -6.38
C TYR A 76 -6.85 5.05 -7.75
N HIS A 77 -7.03 3.94 -8.46
CA HIS A 77 -6.42 3.78 -9.79
C HIS A 77 -6.91 4.83 -10.78
N PHE A 78 -8.19 5.20 -10.74
CA PHE A 78 -8.69 6.29 -11.59
C PHE A 78 -7.96 7.62 -11.30
N ALA A 79 -7.86 8.02 -10.03
CA ALA A 79 -7.22 9.28 -9.65
C ALA A 79 -5.70 9.26 -9.89
N SER A 80 -5.03 8.13 -9.63
CA SER A 80 -3.58 8.00 -9.84
C SER A 80 -3.22 8.01 -11.31
N LEU A 81 -4.02 7.36 -12.17
CA LEU A 81 -3.85 7.42 -13.62
C LEU A 81 -4.07 8.86 -14.12
N GLN A 82 -5.14 9.54 -13.70
CA GLN A 82 -5.33 10.94 -14.05
C GLN A 82 -4.12 11.81 -13.67
N LEU A 83 -3.59 11.65 -12.45
CA LEU A 83 -2.40 12.39 -12.03
C LEU A 83 -1.15 12.06 -12.86
N ALA A 84 -1.01 10.81 -13.32
CA ALA A 84 0.06 10.40 -14.22
C ALA A 84 -0.08 11.00 -15.64
N GLU A 85 -1.31 11.35 -16.06
CA GLU A 85 -1.53 12.05 -17.33
C GLU A 85 -1.01 13.48 -17.33
N ASP A 86 -1.22 14.18 -16.22
CA ASP A 86 -0.80 15.57 -16.02
C ASP A 86 -0.63 15.86 -14.53
N SER A 87 0.61 15.78 -14.05
CA SER A 87 0.94 15.97 -12.63
C SER A 87 0.86 17.43 -12.17
N ALA A 88 0.70 18.38 -13.09
CA ALA A 88 0.49 19.80 -12.78
C ALA A 88 -1.01 20.18 -12.69
N ASN A 89 -1.91 19.25 -13.00
CA ASN A 89 -3.35 19.50 -12.95
C ASN A 89 -3.87 19.54 -11.50
N ASN A 90 -4.39 20.68 -11.09
CA ASN A 90 -4.88 20.91 -9.72
C ASN A 90 -6.06 20.00 -9.33
N ASP A 91 -6.95 19.65 -10.26
CA ASP A 91 -8.09 18.78 -9.97
C ASP A 91 -7.63 17.34 -9.71
N TYR A 92 -6.61 16.88 -10.44
CA TYR A 92 -6.04 15.54 -10.25
C TYR A 92 -5.29 15.44 -8.92
N LEU A 93 -4.50 16.47 -8.60
CA LEU A 93 -3.84 16.60 -7.29
C LEU A 93 -4.86 16.60 -6.14
N ALA A 94 -5.95 17.35 -6.28
CA ALA A 94 -7.01 17.41 -5.28
C ALA A 94 -7.68 16.05 -5.04
N ARG A 95 -7.97 15.29 -6.10
CA ARG A 95 -8.55 13.93 -5.98
C ARG A 95 -7.62 12.98 -5.25
N VAL A 96 -6.33 12.95 -5.60
CA VAL A 96 -5.36 12.10 -4.92
C VAL A 96 -5.24 12.49 -3.45
N GLY A 97 -5.17 13.79 -3.14
CA GLY A 97 -5.16 14.28 -1.75
C GLY A 97 -6.42 13.92 -0.96
N GLN A 98 -7.60 13.97 -1.59
CA GLN A 98 -8.85 13.52 -0.98
C GLN A 98 -8.80 12.03 -0.64
N LEU A 99 -8.35 11.19 -1.58
CA LEU A 99 -8.26 9.75 -1.37
C LEU A 99 -7.22 9.37 -0.32
N GLN A 100 -6.07 10.05 -0.27
CA GLN A 100 -5.07 9.84 0.78
C GLN A 100 -5.68 10.03 2.18
N ASN A 101 -6.39 11.14 2.39
CA ASN A 101 -7.07 11.41 3.66
C ASN A 101 -8.14 10.36 3.99
N LEU A 102 -8.91 9.92 3.00
CA LEU A 102 -9.94 8.89 3.18
C LEU A 102 -9.30 7.54 3.54
N MET A 103 -8.27 7.10 2.82
CA MET A 103 -7.58 5.84 3.06
C MET A 103 -6.93 5.80 4.44
N THR A 104 -6.37 6.91 4.92
CA THR A 104 -5.86 7.01 6.31
C THR A 104 -6.95 6.72 7.34
N LYS A 105 -8.15 7.30 7.16
CA LYS A 105 -9.28 7.07 8.07
C LYS A 105 -9.83 5.65 7.99
N VAL A 106 -9.86 5.06 6.78
CA VAL A 106 -10.24 3.66 6.59
C VAL A 106 -9.28 2.76 7.35
N ALA A 107 -7.98 2.93 7.14
CA ALA A 107 -6.94 2.15 7.80
C ALA A 107 -6.96 2.31 9.33
N GLU A 108 -7.17 3.53 9.84
CA GLU A 108 -7.32 3.78 11.28
C GLU A 108 -8.54 3.03 11.86
N THR A 109 -9.67 3.04 11.15
CA THR A 109 -10.91 2.40 11.60
C THR A 109 -10.80 0.88 11.59
N SER A 110 -10.11 0.29 10.62
CA SER A 110 -9.92 -1.17 10.50
C SER A 110 -8.67 -1.72 11.21
N ALA A 111 -7.83 -0.86 11.81
CA ALA A 111 -6.56 -1.25 12.41
C ALA A 111 -6.64 -2.34 13.50
N PHE A 112 -7.82 -2.56 14.09
CA PHE A 112 -8.05 -3.59 15.10
C PHE A 112 -8.23 -5.00 14.50
N VAL A 113 -8.61 -5.13 13.22
CA VAL A 113 -9.02 -6.40 12.62
C VAL A 113 -7.88 -7.41 12.64
N VAL A 114 -6.70 -7.03 12.14
CA VAL A 114 -5.53 -7.92 12.10
C VAL A 114 -5.08 -8.33 13.52
N PRO A 115 -4.89 -7.41 14.49
CA PRO A 115 -4.60 -7.77 15.88
C PRO A 115 -5.61 -8.74 16.49
N GLU A 116 -6.92 -8.56 16.26
CA GLU A 116 -7.94 -9.45 16.79
C GLU A 116 -7.88 -10.85 16.15
N ILE A 117 -7.60 -10.94 14.85
CA ILE A 117 -7.34 -12.23 14.18
C ILE A 117 -6.12 -12.93 14.80
N GLN A 118 -5.04 -12.18 15.07
CA GLN A 118 -3.82 -12.74 15.68
C GLN A 118 -4.04 -13.19 17.12
N ALA A 119 -4.98 -12.58 17.84
CA ALA A 119 -5.32 -12.90 19.22
C ALA A 119 -6.19 -14.17 19.35
N ILE A 120 -6.74 -14.69 18.26
CA ILE A 120 -7.49 -15.96 18.26
C ILE A 120 -6.57 -17.09 18.73
N ASP A 121 -6.99 -17.81 19.78
CA ASP A 121 -6.24 -18.94 20.32
C ASP A 121 -6.11 -20.07 19.29
N HIS A 122 -5.07 -20.89 19.45
CA HIS A 122 -4.74 -21.91 18.45
C HIS A 122 -5.86 -22.94 18.27
N ALA A 123 -6.54 -23.37 19.34
CA ALA A 123 -7.57 -24.39 19.26
C ALA A 123 -8.83 -23.88 18.53
N ARG A 124 -9.20 -22.62 18.76
CA ARG A 124 -10.29 -21.95 18.02
C ARG A 124 -9.90 -21.71 16.56
N TRP A 125 -8.66 -21.30 16.31
CA TRP A 125 -8.17 -21.08 14.95
C TRP A 125 -8.25 -22.34 14.09
N GLU A 126 -7.83 -23.50 14.60
CA GLU A 126 -7.91 -24.76 13.84
C GLU A 126 -9.35 -25.09 13.43
N LYS A 127 -10.33 -24.76 14.29
CA LYS A 127 -11.75 -24.89 13.95
C LYS A 127 -12.17 -23.90 12.88
N PHE A 128 -11.69 -22.66 12.93
CA PHE A 128 -12.04 -21.62 11.96
C PHE A 128 -11.52 -21.96 10.56
N VAL A 129 -10.25 -22.35 10.43
CA VAL A 129 -9.68 -22.68 9.11
C VAL A 129 -10.27 -23.95 8.49
N ALA A 130 -10.87 -24.81 9.31
CA ALA A 130 -11.62 -25.98 8.85
C ALA A 130 -13.08 -25.66 8.46
N ASP A 131 -13.63 -24.52 8.90
CA ASP A 131 -15.01 -24.14 8.64
C ASP A 131 -15.24 -23.78 7.16
N PRO A 132 -16.29 -24.33 6.50
CA PRO A 132 -16.61 -24.02 5.11
C PRO A 132 -16.85 -22.53 4.83
N ALA A 133 -17.28 -21.74 5.82
CA ALA A 133 -17.48 -20.30 5.67
C ALA A 133 -16.19 -19.54 5.32
N LEU A 134 -15.03 -20.10 5.69
CA LEU A 134 -13.71 -19.48 5.47
C LEU A 134 -12.95 -20.11 4.30
N LYS A 135 -13.60 -20.94 3.48
CA LYS A 135 -12.94 -21.66 2.38
C LYS A 135 -12.16 -20.74 1.42
N ASP A 136 -12.73 -19.59 1.07
CA ASP A 136 -12.16 -18.64 0.11
C ASP A 136 -11.11 -17.73 0.77
N TRP A 137 -11.07 -17.73 2.11
CA TRP A 137 -10.23 -16.87 2.94
C TRP A 137 -8.98 -17.57 3.48
N LYS A 138 -8.80 -18.87 3.20
CA LYS A 138 -7.69 -19.68 3.74
C LYS A 138 -6.32 -19.07 3.48
N ILE A 139 -6.07 -18.60 2.27
CA ILE A 139 -4.76 -18.04 1.89
C ILE A 139 -4.50 -16.69 2.61
N PRO A 140 -5.40 -15.69 2.54
CA PRO A 140 -5.27 -14.47 3.33
C PRO A 140 -5.07 -14.73 4.83
N LEU A 141 -5.90 -15.58 5.43
CA LEU A 141 -5.84 -15.92 6.84
C LEU A 141 -4.52 -16.61 7.22
N HIS A 142 -4.04 -17.52 6.37
CA HIS A 142 -2.73 -18.13 6.55
C HIS A 142 -1.61 -17.08 6.49
N LYS A 143 -1.66 -16.12 5.57
CA LYS A 143 -0.66 -15.04 5.49
C LYS A 143 -0.64 -14.19 6.77
N ILE A 144 -1.82 -13.86 7.32
CA ILE A 144 -1.94 -13.09 8.57
C ILE A 144 -1.32 -13.86 9.74
N ARG A 145 -1.68 -15.14 9.93
CA ARG A 145 -1.16 -15.95 11.05
C ARG A 145 0.19 -16.63 10.79
N ARG A 146 0.78 -16.53 9.60
CA ARG A 146 2.02 -17.24 9.24
C ARG A 146 3.14 -17.02 10.24
N MET A 147 3.24 -15.80 10.78
CA MET A 147 4.28 -15.44 11.73
C MET A 147 3.93 -15.75 13.18
N ARG A 148 2.67 -16.10 13.51
CA ARG A 148 2.28 -16.39 14.91
C ARG A 148 3.17 -17.48 15.53
N PRO A 149 3.49 -18.62 14.87
CA PRO A 149 4.41 -19.61 15.43
C PRO A 149 5.84 -19.08 15.70
N HIS A 150 6.20 -17.94 15.10
CA HIS A 150 7.50 -17.28 15.23
C HIS A 150 7.49 -16.06 16.17
N VAL A 151 6.34 -15.73 16.77
CA VAL A 151 6.26 -14.69 17.81
C VAL A 151 6.53 -15.33 19.16
N LEU A 152 7.58 -14.86 19.83
CA LEU A 152 8.00 -15.34 21.14
C LEU A 152 7.16 -14.70 22.25
N SER A 153 7.51 -14.99 23.52
CA SER A 153 6.89 -14.28 24.64
C SER A 153 7.31 -12.80 24.65
N GLU A 154 6.49 -11.93 25.25
CA GLU A 154 6.77 -10.49 25.38
C GLU A 154 8.19 -10.21 25.92
N ARG A 155 8.64 -11.01 26.90
CA ARG A 155 9.97 -10.87 27.49
C ARG A 155 11.09 -11.19 26.49
N GLU A 156 10.91 -12.22 25.66
CA GLU A 156 11.89 -12.65 24.66
C GLU A 156 11.93 -11.69 23.49
N GLU A 157 10.77 -11.23 23.00
CA GLU A 157 10.66 -10.19 21.98
C GLU A 157 11.33 -8.89 22.43
N ARG A 158 11.15 -8.50 23.71
CA ARG A 158 11.82 -7.33 24.29
C ARG A 158 13.34 -7.49 24.31
N LEU A 159 13.87 -8.68 24.59
CA LEU A 159 15.31 -8.93 24.55
C LEU A 159 15.86 -8.80 23.13
N LEU A 160 15.16 -9.37 22.14
CA LEU A 160 15.54 -9.24 20.72
C LEU A 160 15.51 -7.77 20.27
N ALA A 161 14.47 -7.03 20.63
CA ALA A 161 14.34 -5.61 20.29
C ALA A 161 15.47 -4.76 20.88
N LEU A 162 15.87 -5.02 22.13
CA LEU A 162 16.99 -4.31 22.76
C LEU A 162 18.35 -4.64 22.10
N GLY A 163 18.49 -5.84 21.55
CA GLY A 163 19.71 -6.26 20.83
C GLY A 163 19.80 -5.70 19.40
N ALA A 164 18.68 -5.32 18.78
CA ALA A 164 18.63 -4.90 17.38
C ALA A 164 19.55 -3.71 17.07
N ALA A 165 19.58 -2.69 17.94
CA ALA A 165 20.43 -1.51 17.75
C ALA A 165 21.94 -1.85 17.73
N ALA A 166 22.36 -2.92 18.42
CA ALA A 166 23.75 -3.37 18.39
C ALA A 166 24.10 -4.13 17.08
N LEU A 167 23.09 -4.63 16.37
CA LEU A 167 23.25 -5.39 15.12
C LEU A 167 23.16 -4.50 13.87
N ASP A 168 22.58 -3.29 13.99
CA ASP A 168 22.30 -2.38 12.87
C ASP A 168 23.53 -1.56 12.42
N GLY A 169 24.50 -1.35 13.32
CA GLY A 169 25.63 -0.45 13.07
C GLY A 169 26.57 -0.85 11.92
N TYR A 170 26.51 -2.10 11.45
CA TYR A 170 27.31 -2.57 10.31
C TYR A 170 26.82 -2.03 8.96
N ASP A 171 25.49 -1.90 8.80
CA ASP A 171 24.90 -1.37 7.56
C ASP A 171 25.18 0.14 7.44
N ASP A 172 25.10 0.87 8.55
CA ASP A 172 25.49 2.28 8.61
C ASP A 172 26.97 2.48 8.25
N ALA A 173 27.86 1.67 8.82
CA ALA A 173 29.29 1.76 8.53
C ALA A 173 29.59 1.45 7.05
N PHE A 174 28.95 0.43 6.48
CA PHE A 174 29.07 0.12 5.05
C PHE A 174 28.55 1.26 4.16
N SER A 175 27.41 1.85 4.52
CA SER A 175 26.82 2.99 3.80
C SER A 175 27.70 4.23 3.85
N GLN A 176 28.22 4.60 5.02
CA GLN A 176 29.15 5.73 5.16
C GLN A 176 30.43 5.51 4.33
N LEU A 177 31.01 4.31 4.42
CA LEU A 177 32.21 3.98 3.66
C LEU A 177 31.96 4.10 2.15
N THR A 178 30.90 3.48 1.63
CA THR A 178 30.67 3.36 0.19
C THR A 178 30.07 4.60 -0.45
N ASN A 179 29.27 5.37 0.28
CA ASN A 179 28.55 6.53 -0.28
C ASN A 179 29.19 7.88 0.05
N VAL A 180 30.01 7.95 1.11
CA VAL A 180 30.62 9.21 1.57
C VAL A 180 32.13 9.19 1.44
N ASP A 181 32.79 8.17 2.01
CA ASP A 181 34.24 8.19 2.17
C ASP A 181 35.01 7.64 0.95
N MET A 182 34.41 6.70 0.20
CA MET A 182 35.04 6.04 -0.93
C MET A 182 35.30 7.02 -2.08
N LYS A 183 36.56 7.12 -2.49
CA LYS A 183 36.98 7.92 -3.66
C LYS A 183 37.12 7.00 -4.88
N PHE A 184 36.23 7.17 -5.85
CA PHE A 184 36.14 6.30 -7.04
C PHE A 184 37.20 6.60 -8.11
N GLY A 185 37.89 7.73 -8.02
CA GLY A 185 38.91 8.13 -8.97
C GLY A 185 38.34 8.71 -10.27
N VAL A 186 39.14 8.68 -11.34
CA VAL A 186 38.80 9.25 -12.65
C VAL A 186 38.98 8.20 -13.74
N LEU A 187 38.13 8.24 -14.76
CA LEU A 187 38.24 7.45 -15.97
C LEU A 187 38.60 8.38 -17.15
N ILE A 188 39.51 7.94 -18.02
CA ILE A 188 39.81 8.63 -19.27
C ILE A 188 38.90 8.07 -20.36
N ASP A 189 38.10 8.93 -20.98
CA ASP A 189 37.20 8.54 -22.07
C ASP A 189 37.93 8.36 -23.41
N ALA A 190 37.20 7.93 -24.44
CA ALA A 190 37.77 7.67 -25.77
C ALA A 190 38.36 8.91 -26.47
N ASP A 191 37.96 10.11 -26.04
CA ASP A 191 38.46 11.39 -26.53
C ASP A 191 39.67 11.89 -25.71
N GLY A 192 40.11 11.12 -24.71
CA GLY A 192 41.21 11.46 -23.82
C GLY A 192 40.85 12.42 -22.69
N ARG A 193 39.55 12.63 -22.39
CA ARG A 193 39.11 13.52 -21.30
C ARG A 193 38.97 12.74 -19.99
N GLU A 194 39.40 13.35 -18.89
CA GLU A 194 39.18 12.81 -17.55
C GLU A 194 37.75 13.07 -17.08
N LYS A 195 37.05 12.02 -16.67
CA LYS A 195 35.72 12.09 -16.06
C LYS A 195 35.76 11.47 -14.66
N PRO A 196 35.37 12.21 -13.61
CA PRO A 196 35.30 11.66 -12.26
C PRO A 196 34.18 10.62 -12.15
N LEU A 197 34.47 9.53 -11.44
CA LEU A 197 33.50 8.47 -11.16
C LEU A 197 32.70 8.80 -9.90
N THR A 198 31.43 8.42 -9.92
CA THR A 198 30.50 8.45 -8.77
C THR A 198 29.75 7.12 -8.71
N GLN A 199 28.93 6.90 -7.70
CA GLN A 199 28.09 5.69 -7.61
C GLN A 199 27.17 5.49 -8.84
N SER A 200 26.81 6.57 -9.54
CA SER A 200 25.88 6.54 -10.68
C SER A 200 26.53 6.75 -12.04
N THR A 201 27.85 7.03 -12.11
CA THR A 201 28.54 7.43 -13.35
C THR A 201 30.01 7.05 -13.38
#